data_AF-K2CHA4-F1
#
_entry.id   AF-K2CHA4-F1
#
_cell.length_a   1.000
_cell.length_b   1.000
_cell.length_c   1.000
_cell.angle_alpha   90.00
_cell.angle_beta   90.00
_cell.angle_gamma   90.00
#
_symmetry.space_group_name_H-M   'P 1'
#
loop_
_entity.id
_entity.type
_entity.pdbx_description
1 polymer ?
#
loop_
_entity_poly.entity_id
_entity_poly.type
_entity_poly.pdbx_seq_one_letter_code
_entity_poly.pdbx_strand_id
1 'polypeptide(L)'
;MLRLPYPPFWQNTAESYTIALKSTARAVIVGDIAILVGQFLNAYLITKWKILVRGRYFWLRSVGSSIVGDTITVSLAILGIFGGRMSTDALLTTLIPELVIMVFFTALGAFPASIIAKILAKAENLNNFDIGVNFNPFKLDASN
;
A
#
# COMPACT_ATOMS: atom_id res chain seq x y z
N MET A 1 31.82 13.23 6.07
CA MET A 1 31.22 11.93 5.69
C MET A 1 30.71 11.26 6.96
N LEU A 2 29.38 11.10 7.14
CA LEU A 2 28.86 10.34 8.29
C LEU A 2 29.26 8.86 8.14
N ARG A 3 30.10 8.37 9.08
CA ARG A 3 30.45 6.95 9.22
C ARG A 3 29.50 6.34 10.25
N LEU A 4 28.67 5.41 9.81
CA LEU A 4 27.80 4.65 10.71
C LEU A 4 28.64 3.62 11.48
N PRO A 5 28.35 3.36 12.76
CA PRO A 5 29.07 2.35 13.54
C PRO A 5 28.89 0.98 12.89
N TYR A 6 29.99 0.25 12.72
CA TYR A 6 30.00 -1.13 12.23
C TYR A 6 30.80 -2.02 13.20
N PRO A 7 30.49 -3.32 13.28
CA PRO A 7 31.23 -4.22 14.17
C PRO A 7 32.70 -4.36 13.76
N PRO A 8 33.66 -4.45 14.70
CA PRO A 8 35.09 -4.48 14.38
C PRO A 8 35.54 -5.63 13.46
N PHE A 9 34.77 -6.72 13.37
CA PHE A 9 35.04 -7.83 12.46
C PHE A 9 34.61 -7.57 10.99
N TRP A 10 33.91 -6.46 10.70
CA TRP A 10 33.49 -6.03 9.35
C TRP A 10 34.40 -4.96 8.75
N GLN A 11 35.62 -4.78 9.26
CA GLN A 11 36.55 -3.74 8.78
C GLN A 11 36.80 -3.82 7.26
N ASN A 12 36.90 -5.03 6.70
CA ASN A 12 37.11 -5.24 5.26
C ASN A 12 35.87 -4.95 4.39
N THR A 13 34.69 -4.82 5.00
CA THR A 13 33.39 -4.63 4.35
C THR A 13 32.66 -3.37 4.81
N ALA A 14 33.33 -2.50 5.58
CA ALA A 14 32.74 -1.30 6.18
C ALA A 14 32.19 -0.30 5.14
N GLU A 15 32.82 -0.21 3.98
CA GLU A 15 32.38 0.65 2.88
C GLU A 15 31.09 0.12 2.23
N SER A 16 31.05 -1.17 1.89
CA SER A 16 29.86 -1.87 1.39
C SER A 16 28.69 -1.81 2.38
N TYR A 17 28.98 -1.91 3.67
CA TYR A 17 27.98 -1.78 4.75
C TYR A 17 27.33 -0.40 4.76
N THR A 18 28.14 0.66 4.63
CA THR A 18 27.65 2.05 4.61
C THR A 18 26.81 2.33 3.35
N ILE A 19 27.19 1.76 2.20
CA ILE A 19 26.43 1.89 0.94
C ILE A 19 25.07 1.18 1.08
N ALA A 20 25.06 -0.05 1.59
CA ALA A 20 23.83 -0.81 1.81
C ALA A 20 22.87 -0.07 2.76
N LEU A 21 23.36 0.37 3.92
CA LEU A 21 22.55 1.11 4.91
C LEU A 21 21.94 2.40 4.35
N LYS A 22 22.70 3.17 3.56
CA LYS A 22 22.16 4.38 2.91
C LYS A 22 21.06 4.06 1.91
N SER A 23 21.24 2.98 1.14
CA SER A 23 20.22 2.50 0.21
C SER A 23 18.96 2.05 0.95
N THR A 24 19.13 1.27 2.03
CA THR A 24 18.05 0.80 2.88
C THR A 24 17.30 1.95 3.55
N ALA A 25 18.00 2.97 4.07
CA ALA A 25 17.35 4.10 4.73
C ALA A 25 16.41 4.87 3.78
N ARG A 26 16.85 5.13 2.53
CA ARG A 26 15.96 5.73 1.52
C ARG A 26 14.80 4.80 1.18
N ALA A 27 15.06 3.50 1.03
CA ALA A 27 14.03 2.52 0.72
C ALA A 27 12.92 2.47 1.77
N VAL A 28 13.29 2.50 3.06
CA VAL A 28 12.33 2.53 4.17
C VAL A 28 11.50 3.82 4.14
N ILE A 29 12.14 4.99 4.14
CA ILE A 29 11.43 6.28 4.19
C ILE A 29 10.47 6.44 3.01
N VAL A 30 10.94 6.14 1.79
CA VAL A 30 10.12 6.26 0.59
C VAL A 30 9.02 5.20 0.58
N GLY A 31 9.35 3.96 0.96
CA GLY A 31 8.39 2.86 1.02
C GLY A 31 7.25 3.15 1.99
N ASP A 32 7.55 3.68 3.17
CA ASP A 32 6.54 4.04 4.18
C ASP A 32 5.61 5.13 3.66
N ILE A 33 6.15 6.19 3.02
CA ILE A 33 5.35 7.24 2.40
C ILE A 33 4.47 6.68 1.29
N ALA A 34 5.02 5.81 0.44
CA ALA A 34 4.27 5.20 -0.66
C ALA A 34 3.11 4.35 -0.13
N ILE A 35 3.35 3.54 0.91
CA ILE A 35 2.32 2.73 1.58
C ILE A 35 1.24 3.65 2.17
N LEU A 36 1.62 4.71 2.89
CA LEU A 36 0.66 5.65 3.47
C LEU A 36 -0.26 6.26 2.39
N VAL A 37 0.32 6.72 1.28
CA VAL A 37 -0.46 7.32 0.18
C VAL A 37 -1.38 6.29 -0.48
N GLY A 38 -0.87 5.10 -0.79
CA GLY A 38 -1.66 4.06 -1.45
C GLY A 38 -2.78 3.51 -0.57
N GLN A 39 -2.52 3.26 0.71
CA GLN A 39 -3.53 2.80 1.66
C GLN A 39 -4.59 3.88 1.93
N PHE A 40 -4.20 5.16 1.95
CA PHE A 40 -5.17 6.25 2.04
C PHE A 40 -6.10 6.28 0.82
N LEU A 41 -5.55 6.15 -0.39
CA LEU A 41 -6.34 6.08 -1.62
C LEU A 41 -7.25 4.86 -1.66
N ASN A 42 -6.78 3.70 -1.20
CA ASN A 42 -7.59 2.50 -1.06
C ASN A 42 -8.83 2.75 -0.19
N ALA A 43 -8.62 3.24 1.04
CA ALA A 43 -9.69 3.51 2.01
C ALA A 43 -10.67 4.60 1.52
N TYR A 44 -10.16 5.59 0.81
CA TYR A 44 -10.98 6.62 0.17
C TYR A 44 -11.86 6.04 -0.95
N LEU A 45 -11.27 5.25 -1.85
CA LEU A 45 -11.98 4.69 -3.00
C LEU A 45 -13.02 3.65 -2.62
N ILE A 46 -12.70 2.75 -1.67
CA ILE A 46 -13.65 1.70 -1.23
C ILE A 46 -14.95 2.32 -0.69
N THR A 47 -14.84 3.48 -0.03
CA THR A 47 -15.98 4.21 0.53
C THR A 47 -16.70 5.05 -0.53
N LYS A 48 -15.97 5.77 -1.39
CA LYS A 48 -16.58 6.52 -2.49
C LYS A 48 -17.35 5.61 -3.44
N TRP A 49 -16.82 4.43 -3.72
CA TRP A 49 -17.55 3.44 -4.52
C TRP A 49 -18.74 2.87 -3.76
N LYS A 50 -18.68 2.67 -2.43
CA LYS A 50 -19.85 2.27 -1.62
C LYS A 50 -21.02 3.23 -1.83
N ILE A 51 -20.76 4.54 -1.92
CA ILE A 51 -21.77 5.56 -2.23
C ILE A 51 -22.27 5.42 -3.68
N LEU A 52 -21.34 5.31 -4.64
CA LEU A 52 -21.66 5.27 -6.08
C LEU A 52 -22.57 4.10 -6.46
N VAL A 53 -22.26 2.89 -5.99
CA VAL A 53 -23.01 1.67 -6.34
C VAL A 53 -24.10 1.33 -5.33
N ARG A 54 -24.47 2.28 -4.45
CA ARG A 54 -25.45 2.09 -3.37
C ARG A 54 -25.19 0.76 -2.66
N GLY A 55 -23.93 0.54 -2.25
CA GLY A 55 -23.49 -0.59 -1.42
C GLY A 55 -23.51 -1.97 -2.09
N ARG A 56 -23.96 -2.07 -3.34
CA ARG A 56 -23.92 -3.31 -4.12
C ARG A 56 -22.46 -3.69 -4.44
N TYR A 57 -22.23 -4.96 -4.75
CA TYR A 57 -20.94 -5.52 -5.22
C TYR A 57 -19.71 -5.20 -4.34
N PHE A 58 -19.72 -5.63 -3.07
CA PHE A 58 -18.58 -5.46 -2.15
C PHE A 58 -17.24 -5.95 -2.73
N TRP A 59 -17.24 -7.11 -3.36
CA TRP A 59 -16.02 -7.70 -3.93
C TRP A 59 -15.37 -6.81 -4.99
N LEU A 60 -16.16 -6.21 -5.88
CA LEU A 60 -15.66 -5.35 -6.95
C LEU A 60 -15.07 -4.05 -6.37
N ARG A 61 -15.67 -3.52 -5.30
CA ARG A 61 -15.14 -2.35 -4.58
C ARG A 61 -13.84 -2.65 -3.88
N SER A 62 -13.77 -3.78 -3.19
CA SER A 62 -12.56 -4.22 -2.49
C SER A 62 -11.40 -4.36 -3.48
N VAL A 63 -11.59 -5.20 -4.52
CA VAL A 63 -10.56 -5.45 -5.55
C VAL A 63 -10.15 -4.17 -6.28
N GLY A 64 -11.12 -3.39 -6.75
CA GLY A 64 -10.81 -2.18 -7.52
C GLY A 64 -10.06 -1.14 -6.69
N SER A 65 -10.46 -0.95 -5.42
CA SER A 65 -9.73 -0.04 -4.51
C SER A 65 -8.33 -0.54 -4.18
N SER A 66 -8.13 -1.85 -4.01
CA SER A 66 -6.82 -2.47 -3.75
C SER A 66 -5.90 -2.32 -4.95
N ILE A 67 -6.36 -2.65 -6.16
CA ILE A 67 -5.56 -2.49 -7.37
C ILE A 67 -5.09 -1.04 -7.53
N VAL A 68 -5.96 -0.05 -7.31
CA VAL A 68 -5.55 1.36 -7.43
C VAL A 68 -4.57 1.76 -6.33
N GLY A 69 -4.87 1.43 -5.07
CA GLY A 69 -4.01 1.77 -3.93
C GLY A 69 -2.62 1.13 -4.05
N ASP A 70 -2.58 -0.15 -4.41
CA ASP A 70 -1.33 -0.89 -4.52
C ASP A 70 -0.55 -0.45 -5.78
N THR A 71 -1.21 -0.14 -6.90
CA THR A 71 -0.55 0.42 -8.10
C THR A 71 0.16 1.74 -7.78
N ILE A 72 -0.50 2.62 -7.00
CA ILE A 72 0.11 3.88 -6.57
C ILE A 72 1.27 3.61 -5.60
N THR A 73 1.10 2.68 -4.66
CA THR A 73 2.16 2.29 -3.71
C THR A 73 3.41 1.82 -4.46
N VAL A 74 3.26 0.84 -5.36
CA VAL A 74 4.36 0.24 -6.11
C VAL A 74 5.01 1.26 -7.04
N SER A 75 4.22 2.08 -7.74
CA SER A 75 4.76 3.12 -8.63
C SER A 75 5.56 4.17 -7.85
N LEU A 76 5.02 4.68 -6.73
CA LEU A 76 5.72 5.64 -5.89
C LEU A 76 6.97 5.05 -5.24
N ALA A 77 6.91 3.80 -4.78
CA ALA A 77 8.05 3.12 -4.19
C ALA A 77 9.17 2.92 -5.22
N ILE A 78 8.89 2.34 -6.39
CA ILE A 78 9.92 2.08 -7.39
C ILE A 78 10.52 3.39 -7.92
N LEU A 79 9.69 4.37 -8.28
CA LEU A 79 10.18 5.66 -8.77
C LEU A 79 10.94 6.42 -7.67
N GLY A 80 10.46 6.38 -6.43
CA GLY A 80 11.09 7.07 -5.31
C GLY A 80 12.38 6.40 -4.81
N ILE A 81 12.53 5.08 -4.94
CA ILE A 81 13.71 4.34 -4.47
C ILE A 81 14.80 4.30 -5.55
N PHE A 82 14.40 3.97 -6.79
CA PHE A 82 15.30 3.68 -7.90
C PHE A 82 15.34 4.77 -8.98
N GLY A 83 14.40 5.73 -8.95
CA GLY A 83 14.39 6.86 -9.88
C GLY A 83 15.70 7.66 -9.82
N GLY A 84 16.26 7.90 -11.01
CA GLY A 84 17.56 8.56 -11.20
C GLY A 84 18.78 7.67 -10.90
N ARG A 85 18.59 6.39 -10.59
CA ARG A 85 19.69 5.42 -10.34
C ARG A 85 19.69 4.22 -11.27
N MET A 86 18.53 3.83 -11.77
CA MET A 86 18.37 2.77 -12.77
C MET A 86 17.98 3.36 -14.12
N SER A 87 18.28 2.64 -15.21
CA SER A 87 17.77 2.98 -16.53
C SER A 87 16.25 2.85 -16.57
N THR A 88 15.60 3.57 -17.48
CA THR A 88 14.14 3.49 -17.67
C THR A 88 13.70 2.07 -17.98
N ASP A 89 14.48 1.33 -18.78
CA ASP A 89 14.19 -0.07 -19.11
C ASP A 89 14.25 -0.95 -17.86
N ALA A 90 15.29 -0.80 -17.03
CA ALA A 90 15.41 -1.55 -15.78
C ALA A 90 14.21 -1.26 -14.85
N LEU A 91 13.81 0.01 -14.71
CA LEU A 91 12.65 0.40 -13.92
C LEU A 91 11.36 -0.28 -14.41
N LEU A 92 11.10 -0.27 -15.72
CA LEU A 92 9.92 -0.90 -16.29
C LEU A 92 9.93 -2.42 -16.13
N THR A 93 11.09 -3.06 -16.29
CA THR A 93 11.24 -4.51 -16.09
C THR A 93 11.07 -4.94 -14.63
N THR A 94 11.26 -4.03 -13.67
CA THR A 94 10.93 -4.27 -12.25
C THR A 94 9.46 -3.97 -11.96
N LEU A 95 8.94 -2.84 -12.47
CA LEU A 95 7.59 -2.36 -12.18
C LEU A 95 6.49 -3.28 -12.71
N ILE A 96 6.58 -3.72 -13.96
CA ILE A 96 5.50 -4.46 -14.61
C ILE A 96 5.25 -5.82 -13.93
N PRO A 97 6.26 -6.67 -13.68
CA PRO A 97 6.05 -7.94 -12.98
C PRO A 97 5.48 -7.76 -11.57
N GLU A 98 5.94 -6.75 -10.83
CA GLU A 98 5.41 -6.45 -9.49
C GLU A 98 3.91 -6.14 -9.54
N LEU A 99 3.48 -5.28 -10.46
CA LEU A 99 2.07 -4.95 -10.63
C LEU A 99 1.23 -6.18 -11.01
N VAL A 100 1.72 -7.04 -11.91
CA VAL A 100 1.00 -8.24 -12.33
C VAL A 100 0.81 -9.22 -11.18
N ILE A 101 1.89 -9.51 -10.44
CA ILE A 101 1.85 -10.41 -9.28
C ILE A 101 0.90 -9.87 -8.21
N MET A 102 1.00 -8.58 -7.93
CA MET A 102 0.15 -7.89 -6.96
C MET A 102 -1.34 -7.95 -7.34
N VAL A 103 -1.70 -7.68 -8.59
CA VAL A 103 -3.09 -7.81 -9.07
C VAL A 103 -3.58 -9.25 -8.94
N PHE A 104 -2.74 -10.23 -9.29
CA PHE A 104 -3.09 -11.64 -9.15
C PHE A 104 -3.41 -12.01 -7.70
N PHE A 105 -2.54 -11.67 -6.75
CA PHE A 105 -2.77 -11.95 -5.33
C PHE A 105 -3.95 -11.16 -4.75
N THR A 106 -4.16 -9.93 -5.20
CA THR A 106 -5.33 -9.13 -4.81
C THR A 106 -6.63 -9.78 -5.24
N ALA A 107 -6.70 -10.24 -6.49
CA ALA A 107 -7.88 -10.95 -7.02
C ALA A 107 -8.10 -12.29 -6.30
N LEU A 108 -7.03 -13.02 -6.00
CA LEU A 108 -7.09 -14.30 -5.28
C LEU A 108 -7.58 -14.11 -3.83
N GLY A 109 -7.09 -13.09 -3.13
CA GLY A 109 -7.50 -12.75 -1.77
C GLY A 109 -8.92 -12.17 -1.66
N ALA A 110 -9.46 -11.62 -2.76
CA ALA A 110 -10.80 -11.05 -2.79
C ALA A 110 -11.90 -12.06 -2.50
N PHE A 111 -11.71 -13.30 -2.95
CA PHE A 111 -12.70 -14.36 -2.77
C PHE A 111 -12.95 -14.67 -1.28
N PRO A 112 -11.95 -15.06 -0.48
CA PRO A 112 -12.15 -15.30 0.95
C PRO A 112 -12.60 -14.03 1.70
N ALA A 113 -12.07 -12.86 1.34
CA ALA A 113 -12.47 -11.59 1.95
C ALA A 113 -13.98 -11.32 1.77
N SER A 114 -14.54 -11.64 0.60
CA SER A 114 -15.97 -11.46 0.34
C SER A 114 -16.86 -12.40 1.16
N ILE A 115 -16.38 -13.61 1.48
CA ILE A 115 -17.10 -14.58 2.31
C ILE A 115 -17.11 -14.09 3.76
N ILE A 116 -15.95 -13.69 4.28
CA ILE A 116 -15.81 -13.17 5.66
C ILE A 116 -16.68 -11.93 5.84
N ALA A 117 -16.66 -11.00 4.88
CA ALA A 117 -17.50 -9.79 4.92
C ALA A 117 -19.00 -10.13 5.02
N LYS A 118 -19.47 -11.16 4.32
CA LYS A 118 -20.87 -11.61 4.41
C LYS A 118 -21.20 -12.24 5.76
N ILE A 119 -20.28 -13.06 6.30
CA ILE A 119 -20.45 -13.68 7.63
C ILE A 119 -20.55 -12.60 8.70
N LEU A 120 -19.63 -11.62 8.67
CA LEU A 120 -19.60 -10.51 9.62
C LEU A 120 -20.85 -9.63 9.51
N ALA A 121 -21.25 -9.26 8.29
CA ALA A 121 -22.47 -8.48 8.07
C ALA A 121 -23.73 -9.17 8.62
N LYS A 122 -23.80 -10.50 8.54
CA LYS A 122 -24.90 -11.29 9.12
C LYS A 122 -24.85 -11.34 10.65
N ALA A 123 -23.64 -11.41 11.23
CA ALA A 123 -23.46 -11.45 12.67
C ALA A 123 -23.82 -10.11 13.34
N GLU A 124 -23.50 -8.99 12.70
CA GLU A 124 -23.67 -7.65 13.28
C GLU A 124 -25.03 -7.00 12.95
N ASN A 125 -25.93 -7.68 12.22
CA ASN A 125 -27.20 -7.11 11.72
C ASN A 125 -27.03 -5.74 11.02
N LEU A 126 -25.85 -5.50 10.43
CA LEU A 126 -25.54 -4.26 9.72
C LEU A 126 -26.24 -4.24 8.36
N ASN A 127 -27.51 -3.84 8.37
CA ASN A 127 -28.25 -3.45 7.15
C ASN A 127 -28.07 -1.96 6.81
N ASN A 128 -27.25 -1.22 7.57
CA ASN A 128 -27.17 0.21 7.44
C ASN A 128 -26.06 0.66 6.48
N PHE A 129 -26.52 1.43 5.49
CA PHE A 129 -25.71 2.26 4.66
C PHE A 129 -25.09 3.38 5.51
N ASP A 130 -23.88 3.18 6.03
CA ASP A 130 -23.12 4.30 6.59
C ASP A 130 -22.74 5.26 5.47
N ILE A 131 -23.54 6.31 5.32
CA ILE A 131 -23.33 7.45 4.44
C ILE A 131 -22.82 8.58 5.35
N GLY A 132 -21.54 8.94 5.22
CA GLY A 132 -20.96 10.05 6.00
C GLY A 132 -19.60 9.80 6.64
N VAL A 133 -18.82 8.79 6.20
CA VAL A 133 -17.47 8.58 6.75
C VAL A 133 -16.57 9.78 6.40
N ASN A 134 -16.03 10.43 7.43
CA ASN A 134 -15.10 11.53 7.31
C ASN A 134 -13.67 11.00 7.23
N PHE A 135 -12.96 11.30 6.14
CA PHE A 135 -11.60 10.79 5.88
C PHE A 135 -10.50 11.69 6.44
N ASN A 136 -10.83 12.65 7.29
CA ASN A 136 -9.83 13.51 7.92
C ASN A 136 -9.14 12.75 9.08
N PRO A 137 -7.85 12.38 8.95
CA PRO A 137 -7.14 11.60 9.97
C PRO A 137 -6.89 12.39 11.28
N PHE A 138 -7.21 13.68 11.31
CA PHE A 138 -7.05 14.55 12.47
C PHE A 138 -8.37 14.90 13.17
N LYS A 139 -9.49 14.37 12.70
CA LYS A 139 -10.77 14.49 13.41
C LYS A 139 -10.97 13.28 14.30
N LEU A 140 -10.87 13.51 15.61
CA LEU A 140 -11.38 12.60 16.63
C LEU A 140 -12.87 12.92 16.78
N ASP A 141 -13.76 12.09 16.24
CA ASP A 141 -15.17 12.12 16.62
C ASP A 141 -15.27 11.55 18.05
N ALA A 142 -15.00 12.41 19.02
CA ALA A 142 -15.39 12.21 20.40
C ALA A 142 -16.83 12.70 20.56
N SER A 143 -17.80 11.90 20.13
CA SER A 143 -19.18 12.07 20.57
C SER A 143 -19.80 10.72 20.91
N ASN A 144 -20.17 10.60 22.19
CA ASN A 144 -21.02 9.56 22.77
C ASN A 144 -22.35 9.41 22.02
#